data_AF-A0AAW9XE20-F1
#
_entry.id   AF-A0AAW9XE20-F1
#
_cell.length_a   1.000
_cell.length_b   1.000
_cell.length_c   1.000
_cell.angle_alpha   90.00
_cell.angle_beta   90.00
_cell.angle_gamma   90.00
#
_symmetry.space_group_name_H-M   'P 1'
#
loop_
_entity.id
_entity.type
_entity.pdbx_description
1 polymer ?
#
loop_
_entity_poly.entity_id
_entity_poly.type
_entity_poly.pdbx_seq_one_letter_code
_entity_poly.pdbx_strand_id
1 'polypeptide(L)'
;LDAPIIAGRSFFEMVTFMLDELKILEQEVIDRGFKNFGPSQSRYRYVYELFIAALLCYTNKFGDEDVDEVRNRLFAWAYALRVELLRVQFVSADNRARGKNDANKSPFVLLRNAMTGSVVRKLPITSKPYSDNHEKELVAFIKGLQ
;
A
#
# COMPACT_ATOMS: atom_id res chain seq x y z
N LEU A 1 -13.23 5.95 -0.08
CA LEU A 1 -13.78 5.99 -1.44
C LEU A 1 -15.12 5.24 -1.46
N ASP A 2 -16.17 5.91 -0.98
CA ASP A 2 -17.58 5.60 -1.26
C ASP A 2 -18.18 6.82 -2.00
N ALA A 3 -17.36 7.50 -2.82
CA ALA A 3 -17.78 8.66 -3.58
C ALA A 3 -18.84 8.23 -4.60
N PRO A 4 -19.93 9.01 -4.79
CA PRO A 4 -20.93 8.71 -5.81
C PRO A 4 -20.26 8.50 -7.17
N ILE A 5 -20.70 7.52 -7.94
CA ILE A 5 -20.25 7.37 -9.33
C ILE A 5 -20.78 8.58 -10.09
N ILE A 6 -19.93 9.57 -10.30
CA ILE A 6 -20.24 10.74 -11.12
C ILE A 6 -20.09 10.30 -12.57
N ALA A 7 -21.11 10.51 -13.40
CA ALA A 7 -21.06 10.17 -14.83
C ALA A 7 -20.65 11.38 -15.69
N GLY A 8 -20.08 11.12 -16.87
CA GLY A 8 -19.73 12.17 -17.82
C GLY A 8 -18.44 12.91 -17.47
N ARG A 9 -18.37 14.22 -17.77
CA ARG A 9 -17.14 15.02 -17.66
C ARG A 9 -16.47 14.93 -16.28
N SER A 10 -17.24 15.02 -15.22
CA SER A 10 -16.73 15.00 -13.85
C SER A 10 -16.08 13.67 -13.44
N PHE A 11 -16.47 12.55 -14.06
CA PHE A 11 -15.75 11.28 -13.92
C PHE A 11 -14.30 11.42 -14.37
N PHE A 12 -14.10 11.94 -15.58
CA PHE A 12 -12.78 12.05 -16.19
C PHE A 12 -11.93 13.11 -15.47
N GLU A 13 -12.53 14.21 -15.01
CA GLU A 13 -11.84 15.20 -14.18
C GLU A 13 -11.33 14.57 -12.87
N MET A 14 -12.17 13.77 -12.20
CA MET A 14 -11.76 13.00 -11.01
C MET A 14 -10.63 12.01 -11.34
N VAL A 15 -10.73 11.26 -12.44
CA VAL A 15 -9.68 10.31 -12.85
C VAL A 15 -8.36 11.03 -13.13
N THR A 16 -8.38 12.14 -13.86
CA THR A 16 -7.18 12.94 -14.13
C THR A 16 -6.54 13.42 -12.83
N PHE A 17 -7.34 13.99 -11.91
CA PHE A 17 -6.87 14.39 -10.59
C PHE A 17 -6.21 13.22 -9.84
N MET A 18 -6.89 12.07 -9.77
CA MET A 18 -6.36 10.87 -9.10
C MET A 18 -5.07 10.35 -9.72
N LEU A 19 -4.91 10.46 -11.05
CA LEU A 19 -3.68 10.06 -11.74
C LEU A 19 -2.52 11.02 -11.46
N ASP A 20 -2.79 12.31 -11.26
CA ASP A 20 -1.77 13.29 -10.92
C ASP A 20 -1.35 13.14 -9.44
N GLU A 21 -2.30 12.96 -8.53
CA GLU A 21 -2.03 12.60 -7.13
C GLU A 21 -1.20 11.32 -7.02
N LEU A 22 -1.53 10.30 -7.82
CA LEU A 22 -0.77 9.06 -7.89
C LEU A 22 0.70 9.31 -8.25
N LYS A 23 0.99 10.11 -9.29
CA LYS A 23 2.36 10.42 -9.70
C LYS A 23 3.14 11.16 -8.60
N ILE A 24 2.49 12.09 -7.91
CA ILE A 24 3.09 12.84 -6.80
C ILE A 24 3.49 11.85 -5.69
N LEU A 25 2.58 10.97 -5.28
CA LEU A 25 2.87 9.96 -4.26
C LEU A 25 3.99 9.01 -4.66
N GLU A 26 4.03 8.58 -5.93
CA GLU A 26 5.11 7.73 -6.43
C GLU A 26 6.47 8.44 -6.36
N GLN A 27 6.53 9.72 -6.72
CA GLN A 27 7.75 10.51 -6.64
C GLN A 27 8.19 10.69 -5.18
N GLU A 28 7.27 11.01 -4.27
CA GLU A 28 7.60 11.14 -2.85
C GLU A 28 8.12 9.83 -2.24
N VAL A 29 7.55 8.70 -2.64
CA VAL A 29 8.02 7.37 -2.22
C VAL A 29 9.46 7.15 -2.69
N ILE A 30 9.79 7.55 -3.92
CA ILE A 30 11.16 7.47 -4.43
C ILE A 30 12.10 8.36 -3.61
N ASP A 31 11.71 9.62 -3.39
CA ASP A 31 12.51 10.63 -2.69
C ASP A 31 12.78 10.23 -1.23
N ARG A 32 11.86 9.45 -0.62
CA ARG A 32 11.97 8.95 0.75
C ARG A 32 12.68 7.60 0.87
N GLY A 33 13.33 7.15 -0.21
CA GLY A 33 14.27 6.03 -0.17
C GLY A 33 13.70 4.65 -0.51
N PHE A 34 12.44 4.57 -0.94
CA PHE A 34 11.81 3.30 -1.31
C PHE A 34 12.14 2.84 -2.75
N LYS A 35 12.92 3.63 -3.50
CA LYS A 35 13.26 3.39 -4.92
C LYS A 35 13.77 1.98 -5.23
N ASN A 36 14.53 1.39 -4.29
CA ASN A 36 15.12 0.05 -4.44
C ASN A 36 14.09 -1.08 -4.39
N PHE A 37 12.85 -0.77 -4.04
CA PHE A 37 11.74 -1.71 -3.94
C PHE A 37 10.62 -1.39 -4.93
N GLY A 38 10.86 -0.52 -5.91
CA GLY A 38 9.87 -0.07 -6.90
C GLY A 38 9.54 -1.07 -8.02
N PRO A 39 8.63 -0.71 -8.93
CA PRO A 39 8.08 -1.60 -9.96
C PRO A 39 9.07 -1.88 -11.11
N SER A 40 10.18 -1.15 -11.20
CA SER A 40 11.28 -1.43 -12.14
C SER A 40 11.85 -2.84 -11.96
N GLN A 41 11.72 -3.40 -10.75
CA GLN A 41 11.99 -4.79 -10.47
C GLN A 41 10.67 -5.56 -10.51
N SER A 42 10.48 -6.35 -11.57
CA SER A 42 9.22 -7.07 -11.85
C SER A 42 8.67 -7.87 -10.66
N ARG A 43 9.54 -8.40 -9.80
CA ARG A 43 9.18 -9.14 -8.59
C ARG A 43 8.41 -8.30 -7.55
N TYR A 44 8.53 -6.97 -7.58
CA TYR A 44 7.84 -6.05 -6.68
C TYR A 44 6.58 -5.42 -7.28
N ARG A 45 6.29 -5.62 -8.58
CA ARG A 45 5.20 -4.94 -9.28
C ARG A 45 3.88 -4.98 -8.51
N TYR A 46 3.38 -6.18 -8.17
CA TYR A 46 2.08 -6.31 -7.51
C TYR A 46 2.05 -5.78 -6.08
N VAL A 47 3.15 -5.88 -5.33
CA VAL A 47 3.22 -5.34 -3.96
C VAL A 47 3.36 -3.82 -3.97
N TYR A 48 4.04 -3.26 -4.97
CA TYR A 48 4.15 -1.82 -5.19
C TYR A 48 2.80 -1.21 -5.60
N GLU A 49 2.12 -1.80 -6.59
CA GLU A 49 0.78 -1.37 -7.01
C GLU A 49 -0.20 -1.42 -5.82
N LEU A 50 -0.15 -2.49 -5.01
CA LEU A 50 -0.97 -2.63 -3.81
C LEU A 50 -0.66 -1.57 -2.73
N PHE A 51 0.63 -1.30 -2.52
CA PHE A 51 1.11 -0.30 -1.57
C PHE A 51 0.64 1.10 -1.96
N ILE A 52 0.93 1.53 -3.18
CA ILE A 52 0.60 2.87 -3.66
C ILE A 52 -0.93 3.07 -3.72
N ALA A 53 -1.69 2.04 -4.12
CA ALA A 53 -3.15 2.11 -4.08
C ALA A 53 -3.70 2.31 -2.65
N ALA A 54 -3.10 1.66 -1.65
CA ALA A 54 -3.49 1.85 -0.25
C ALA A 54 -3.11 3.25 0.26
N LEU A 55 -1.93 3.76 -0.13
CA LEU A 55 -1.47 5.10 0.23
C LEU A 55 -2.36 6.18 -0.40
N LEU A 56 -2.67 6.06 -1.69
CA LEU A 56 -3.60 6.95 -2.38
C LEU A 56 -5.01 6.90 -1.75
N CYS A 57 -5.47 5.73 -1.31
CA CYS A 57 -6.75 5.60 -0.59
C CYS A 57 -6.73 6.34 0.75
N TYR A 58 -5.60 6.31 1.46
CA TYR A 58 -5.41 7.03 2.70
C TYR A 58 -5.40 8.54 2.49
N THR A 59 -4.54 9.05 1.60
CA THR A 59 -4.36 10.49 1.40
C THR A 59 -5.61 11.15 0.84
N ASN A 60 -6.34 10.48 -0.06
CA ASN A 60 -7.64 10.97 -0.52
C ASN A 60 -8.69 11.09 0.59
N LYS A 61 -8.55 10.33 1.69
CA LYS A 61 -9.54 10.34 2.77
C LYS A 61 -9.13 11.24 3.94
N PHE A 62 -7.85 11.27 4.28
CA PHE A 62 -7.34 11.92 5.50
C PHE A 62 -6.31 13.02 5.21
N GLY A 63 -5.98 13.29 3.94
CA GLY A 63 -4.89 14.18 3.57
C GLY A 63 -3.54 13.64 4.03
N ASP A 64 -2.64 14.56 4.42
CA ASP A 64 -1.26 14.24 4.79
C ASP A 64 -1.05 14.01 6.30
N GLU A 65 -2.13 13.91 7.07
CA GLU A 65 -2.06 13.59 8.51
C GLU A 65 -1.30 12.28 8.73
N ASP A 66 -0.26 12.29 9.55
CA ASP A 66 0.58 11.12 9.87
C ASP A 66 1.10 10.34 8.64
N VAL A 67 1.22 10.99 7.47
CA VAL A 67 1.47 10.30 6.19
C VAL A 67 2.79 9.54 6.15
N ASP A 68 3.82 10.03 6.84
CA ASP A 68 5.13 9.35 6.92
C ASP A 68 5.04 8.02 7.68
N GLU A 69 4.35 8.00 8.82
CA GLU A 69 4.12 6.77 9.60
C GLU A 69 3.24 5.80 8.80
N VAL A 70 2.17 6.31 8.20
CA VAL A 70 1.22 5.51 7.43
C VAL A 70 1.88 4.91 6.19
N ARG A 71 2.72 5.66 5.49
CA ARG A 71 3.52 5.17 4.36
C ARG A 71 4.39 4.00 4.76
N ASN A 72 5.16 4.13 5.84
CA ASN A 72 6.01 3.06 6.37
C ASN A 72 5.21 1.79 6.68
N ARG A 73 4.05 1.97 7.30
CA ARG A 73 3.17 0.89 7.74
C ARG A 73 2.45 0.20 6.58
N LEU A 74 1.96 0.96 5.60
CA LEU A 74 1.37 0.43 4.37
C LEU A 74 2.41 -0.27 3.50
N PHE A 75 3.64 0.25 3.45
CA PHE A 75 4.75 -0.41 2.77
C PHE A 75 5.04 -1.78 3.40
N ALA A 76 5.25 -1.82 4.73
CA ALA A 76 5.48 -3.07 5.46
C ALA A 76 4.32 -4.06 5.26
N TRP A 77 3.08 -3.56 5.31
CA TRP A 77 1.89 -4.38 5.08
C TRP A 77 1.84 -4.97 3.66
N ALA A 78 2.09 -4.20 2.61
CA ALA A 78 1.99 -4.69 1.24
C ALA A 78 3.16 -5.63 0.91
N TYR A 79 4.39 -5.25 1.30
CA TYR A 79 5.61 -5.99 0.99
C TYR A 79 5.81 -7.25 1.84
N ALA A 80 5.06 -7.41 2.94
CA ALA A 80 4.97 -8.68 3.65
C ALA A 80 4.65 -9.86 2.71
N LEU A 81 3.81 -9.66 1.68
CA LEU A 81 3.55 -10.69 0.66
C LEU A 81 4.82 -11.17 -0.03
N ARG A 82 5.72 -10.24 -0.37
CA ARG A 82 6.95 -10.58 -1.07
C ARG A 82 7.94 -11.29 -0.16
N VAL A 83 7.93 -10.97 1.13
CA VAL A 83 8.72 -11.64 2.16
C VAL A 83 8.18 -13.05 2.46
N GLU A 84 6.86 -13.24 2.47
CA GLU A 84 6.21 -14.50 2.85
C GLU A 84 6.12 -15.51 1.71
N LEU A 85 6.09 -15.04 0.45
CA LEU A 85 5.86 -15.88 -0.73
C LEU A 85 7.05 -15.88 -1.68
N LEU A 86 7.41 -17.06 -2.21
CA LEU A 86 8.36 -17.18 -3.31
C LEU A 86 7.88 -16.46 -4.58
N ARG A 87 6.58 -16.57 -4.87
CA ARG A 87 5.94 -15.98 -6.04
C ARG A 87 4.71 -15.17 -5.59
N VAL A 88 4.72 -13.89 -5.92
CA VAL A 88 3.57 -13.01 -5.76
C VAL A 88 2.88 -12.90 -7.11
N GLN A 89 1.58 -13.16 -7.14
CA GLN A 89 0.74 -13.01 -8.33
C GLN A 89 -0.35 -11.97 -8.05
N PHE A 90 -1.05 -11.55 -9.09
CA PHE A 90 -2.23 -10.67 -8.97
C PHE A 90 -3.21 -11.19 -7.90
N VAL A 91 -3.53 -12.49 -7.92
CA VAL A 91 -4.44 -13.11 -6.94
C VAL A 91 -3.91 -13.01 -5.50
N SER A 92 -2.59 -13.03 -5.29
CA SER A 92 -1.99 -12.82 -3.97
C SER A 92 -2.27 -11.41 -3.46
N ALA A 93 -2.06 -10.40 -4.32
CA ALA A 93 -2.32 -8.99 -4.00
C ALA A 93 -3.82 -8.72 -3.82
N ASP A 94 -4.68 -9.22 -4.71
CA ASP A 94 -6.15 -9.08 -4.62
C ASP A 94 -6.68 -9.69 -3.32
N ASN A 95 -6.29 -10.92 -2.99
CA ASN A 95 -6.69 -11.56 -1.75
C ASN A 95 -6.28 -10.75 -0.51
N ARG A 96 -5.09 -10.13 -0.53
CA ARG A 96 -4.63 -9.27 0.58
C ARG A 96 -5.38 -7.96 0.64
N ALA A 97 -5.64 -7.31 -0.51
CA ALA A 97 -6.46 -6.11 -0.61
C ALA A 97 -7.86 -6.34 -0.05
N ARG A 98 -8.46 -7.50 -0.33
CA ARG A 98 -9.80 -7.88 0.14
C ARG A 98 -9.83 -8.34 1.60
N GLY A 99 -8.67 -8.48 2.25
CA GLY A 99 -8.59 -9.02 3.61
C GLY A 99 -9.09 -10.47 3.67
N LYS A 100 -8.78 -11.29 2.66
CA LYS A 100 -9.19 -12.70 2.63
C LYS A 100 -8.70 -13.39 3.92
N ASN A 101 -9.62 -14.08 4.58
CA ASN A 101 -9.47 -14.72 5.90
C ASN A 101 -9.53 -13.78 7.11
N ASP A 102 -9.19 -12.50 6.97
CA ASP A 102 -9.26 -11.52 8.05
C ASP A 102 -9.38 -10.09 7.51
N ALA A 103 -10.59 -9.54 7.58
CA ALA A 103 -10.91 -8.22 7.05
C ALA A 103 -10.14 -7.10 7.78
N ASN A 104 -9.74 -7.30 9.05
CA ASN A 104 -8.98 -6.34 9.83
C ASN A 104 -7.52 -6.22 9.36
N LYS A 105 -7.06 -7.13 8.50
CA LYS A 105 -5.73 -7.06 7.88
C LYS A 105 -5.74 -6.31 6.56
N SER A 106 -6.87 -5.77 6.11
CA SER A 106 -6.94 -4.95 4.91
C SER A 106 -7.04 -3.45 5.26
N PRO A 107 -6.12 -2.60 4.80
CA PRO A 107 -6.26 -1.16 4.91
C PRO A 107 -7.50 -0.67 4.19
N PHE A 108 -7.87 -1.23 3.03
CA PHE A 108 -9.06 -0.79 2.31
C PHE A 108 -10.35 -0.99 3.12
N VAL A 109 -10.44 -2.10 3.88
CA VAL A 109 -11.57 -2.34 4.79
C VAL A 109 -11.53 -1.38 5.97
N LEU A 110 -10.37 -1.26 6.63
CA LEU A 110 -10.21 -0.39 7.80
C LEU A 110 -10.50 1.08 7.47
N LEU A 111 -9.96 1.57 6.35
CA LEU A 111 -10.09 2.95 5.92
C LEU A 111 -11.52 3.27 5.52
N ARG A 112 -12.32 2.33 5.02
CA ARG A 112 -13.69 2.58 4.54
C ARG A 112 -14.56 3.28 5.59
N ASN A 113 -14.59 2.72 6.81
CA ASN A 113 -15.47 3.20 7.89
C ASN A 113 -14.75 4.06 8.94
N ALA A 114 -13.44 4.25 8.82
CA ALA A 114 -12.68 5.03 9.79
C ALA A 114 -12.97 6.53 9.69
N MET A 115 -13.04 7.20 10.84
CA MET A 115 -13.11 8.65 10.94
C MET A 115 -11.74 9.32 11.12
N THR A 116 -10.70 8.52 11.35
CA THR A 116 -9.35 9.01 11.65
C THR A 116 -8.29 8.12 11.01
N GLY A 117 -7.19 8.72 10.55
CA GLY A 117 -6.09 8.03 9.88
C GLY A 117 -5.35 7.02 10.76
N SER A 118 -5.39 7.22 12.07
CA SER A 118 -4.77 6.35 13.09
C SER A 118 -5.27 4.90 13.06
N VAL A 119 -6.38 4.60 12.37
CA VAL A 119 -6.86 3.22 12.16
C VAL A 119 -5.80 2.31 11.52
N VAL A 120 -4.90 2.87 10.69
CA VAL A 120 -3.83 2.13 10.00
C VAL A 120 -2.86 1.50 11.02
N ARG A 121 -2.73 2.07 12.22
CA ARG A 121 -1.92 1.52 13.33
C ARG A 121 -2.37 0.13 13.79
N LYS A 122 -3.58 -0.31 13.42
CA LYS A 122 -4.08 -1.66 13.69
C LYS A 122 -3.52 -2.72 12.72
N LEU A 123 -2.92 -2.33 11.60
CA LEU A 123 -2.41 -3.28 10.62
C LEU A 123 -1.28 -4.14 11.19
N PRO A 124 -1.19 -5.43 10.80
CA PRO A 124 -0.04 -6.24 11.14
C PRO A 124 1.18 -5.78 10.33
N ILE A 125 2.27 -5.45 11.04
CA ILE A 125 3.58 -5.09 10.45
C ILE A 125 4.58 -6.25 10.48
N THR A 126 4.23 -7.35 11.16
CA THR A 126 5.07 -8.55 11.23
C THR A 126 4.85 -9.44 10.02
N SER A 127 5.94 -9.88 9.40
CA SER A 127 5.95 -10.90 8.36
C SER A 127 6.83 -12.07 8.77
N LYS A 128 6.49 -13.27 8.28
CA LYS A 128 7.33 -14.47 8.45
C LYS A 128 8.04 -14.75 7.13
N PRO A 129 9.37 -14.53 7.03
CA PRO A 129 10.10 -14.81 5.81
C PRO A 129 9.91 -16.26 5.35
N TYR A 130 9.82 -16.46 4.04
CA TYR A 130 9.74 -17.80 3.44
C TYR A 130 10.94 -18.66 3.82
N SER A 131 12.14 -18.06 3.87
CA SER A 131 13.37 -18.66 4.37
C SER A 131 14.32 -17.55 4.85
N ASP A 132 15.36 -17.92 5.63
CA ASP A 132 16.34 -16.97 6.17
C ASP A 132 17.09 -16.17 5.09
N ASN A 133 17.16 -16.71 3.87
CA ASN A 133 17.85 -16.08 2.75
C ASN A 133 16.94 -15.31 1.78
N HIS A 134 15.61 -15.44 1.93
CA HIS A 134 14.67 -14.83 1.01
C HIS A 134 14.48 -13.34 1.35
N GLU A 135 14.68 -12.47 0.37
CA GLU A 135 14.40 -11.02 0.46
C GLU A 135 15.08 -10.32 1.66
N LYS A 136 16.32 -10.72 2.01
CA LYS A 136 17.06 -10.21 3.20
C LYS A 136 17.10 -8.68 3.28
N GLU A 137 17.40 -8.00 2.18
CA GLU A 137 17.49 -6.55 2.12
C GLU A 137 16.14 -5.90 2.40
N LEU A 138 15.06 -6.43 1.81
CA LEU A 138 13.70 -5.96 2.06
C LEU A 138 13.28 -6.18 3.51
N VAL A 139 13.63 -7.34 4.09
CA VAL A 139 13.36 -7.63 5.51
C VAL A 139 14.10 -6.65 6.41
N ALA A 140 15.38 -6.38 6.15
CA ALA A 140 16.16 -5.40 6.89
C ALA A 140 15.58 -3.99 6.77
N PHE A 141 15.17 -3.60 5.56
CA PHE A 141 14.53 -2.32 5.31
C PHE A 141 13.21 -2.18 6.07
N ILE A 142 12.31 -3.17 5.99
CA ILE A 142 11.03 -3.16 6.73
C ILE A 142 11.25 -3.05 8.25
N LYS A 143 12.26 -3.73 8.80
CA LYS A 143 12.60 -3.62 10.23
C LYS A 143 13.07 -2.23 10.62
N GLY A 144 13.75 -1.50 9.72
CA GLY A 144 14.18 -0.12 9.96
C GLY A 144 13.04 0.92 9.89
N LEU A 145 11.85 0.53 9.44
CA LEU A 145 10.67 1.39 9.39
C LEU A 145 9.78 1.31 10.64
N GLN A 146 10.05 0.35 11.53
CA GLN A 146 9.31 0.08 12.77
C GLN A 146 9.93 0.80 13.96
#